data_AF-A0A2D6L3D0-F1
#
_entry.id   AF-A0A2D6L3D0-F1
#
_cell.length_a   1.000
_cell.length_b   1.000
_cell.length_c   1.000
_cell.angle_alpha   90.00
_cell.angle_beta   90.00
_cell.angle_gamma   90.00
#
_symmetry.space_group_name_H-M   'P 1'
#
loop_
_entity.id
_entity.type
_entity.pdbx_description
1 polymer ?
#
loop_
_entity_poly.entity_id
_entity_poly.type
_entity_poly.pdbx_seq_one_letter_code
_entity_poly.pdbx_strand_id
1 'polypeptide(L)'
;MIFNDINEDNFLMYAMREYNNIQCMDIEEFYDDLKKIKYIKRLFNIYKNNGQLKERLILNHFIIFFNVFSVESGTRILFYKIEEHFWPMLKTFLIFLDRMPDKIDSIRGVTVRSSDIQLDDGIVTRLRSIKV
;
A
#
# COMPACT_ATOMS: atom_id res chain seq x y z
N MET A 1 2.79 -23.39 -3.25
CA MET A 1 3.14 -23.13 -1.83
C MET A 1 2.09 -22.18 -1.24
N ILE A 2 1.88 -22.25 0.08
CA ILE A 2 0.78 -21.59 0.81
C ILE A 2 0.68 -20.06 0.56
N PHE A 3 1.78 -19.40 0.16
CA PHE A 3 1.85 -17.95 -0.05
C PHE A 3 2.06 -17.51 -1.51
N ASN A 4 1.95 -18.44 -2.46
CA ASN A 4 2.06 -18.11 -3.88
C ASN A 4 0.88 -17.24 -4.34
N ASP A 5 -0.27 -17.40 -3.70
CA ASP A 5 -1.46 -16.57 -3.88
C ASP A 5 -1.93 -16.08 -2.52
N ILE A 6 -2.19 -14.78 -2.35
CA ILE A 6 -2.74 -14.24 -1.10
C ILE A 6 -4.26 -14.16 -1.21
N ASN A 7 -4.94 -14.75 -0.23
CA ASN A 7 -6.38 -14.77 -0.10
C ASN A 7 -6.79 -14.59 1.37
N GLU A 8 -8.09 -14.72 1.66
CA GLU A 8 -8.63 -14.46 3.00
C GLU A 8 -8.11 -15.46 4.04
N ASP A 9 -7.83 -16.70 3.62
CA ASP A 9 -7.41 -17.79 4.51
C ASP A 9 -5.95 -17.63 4.96
N ASN A 10 -5.09 -17.05 4.12
CA ASN A 10 -3.64 -17.01 4.37
C ASN A 10 -3.06 -15.60 4.57
N PHE A 11 -3.83 -14.54 4.31
CA PHE A 11 -3.34 -13.16 4.35
C PHE A 11 -2.66 -12.81 5.69
N LEU A 12 -3.29 -13.13 6.82
CA LEU A 12 -2.74 -12.76 8.12
C LEU A 12 -1.43 -13.48 8.39
N MET A 13 -1.36 -14.77 8.07
CA MET A 13 -0.14 -15.57 8.23
C MET A 13 0.99 -15.06 7.33
N TYR A 14 0.66 -14.65 6.11
CA TYR A 14 1.61 -14.00 5.21
C TYR A 14 2.13 -12.68 5.80
N ALA A 15 1.22 -11.79 6.22
CA ALA A 15 1.58 -10.50 6.77
C ALA A 15 2.45 -10.63 8.03
N MET A 16 2.14 -11.56 8.93
CA MET A 16 2.96 -11.82 10.12
C MET A 16 4.36 -12.36 9.75
N ARG A 17 4.45 -13.25 8.76
CA ARG A 17 5.74 -13.81 8.31
C ARG A 17 6.65 -12.73 7.71
N GLU A 18 6.07 -11.81 6.95
CA GLU A 18 6.79 -10.76 6.23
C GLU A 18 7.01 -9.49 7.06
N TYR A 19 6.47 -9.44 8.28
CA TYR A 19 6.61 -8.30 9.17
C TYR A 19 8.02 -8.26 9.77
N ASN A 20 8.72 -7.17 9.52
CA ASN A 20 10.11 -6.97 9.93
C ASN A 20 10.24 -5.68 10.75
N ASN A 21 9.69 -5.70 11.96
CA ASN A 21 9.93 -4.66 12.96
C ASN A 21 10.84 -5.23 14.07
N ILE A 22 12.12 -4.86 14.05
CA ILE A 22 13.13 -5.29 15.03
C ILE A 22 12.78 -4.80 16.44
N GLN A 23 11.98 -3.74 16.56
CA GLN A 23 11.57 -3.14 17.84
C GLN A 23 10.20 -3.64 18.32
N CYS A 24 9.59 -4.59 17.62
CA CYS A 24 8.28 -5.12 17.97
C CYS A 24 8.32 -5.78 19.36
N MET A 25 7.59 -5.21 20.32
CA MET A 25 7.52 -5.73 21.68
C MET A 25 6.32 -6.66 21.87
N ASP A 26 5.22 -6.42 21.16
CA ASP A 26 4.00 -7.20 21.25
C ASP A 26 3.25 -7.30 19.91
N ILE A 27 2.25 -8.18 19.88
CA ILE A 27 1.43 -8.40 18.69
C ILE A 27 0.49 -7.22 18.38
N GLU A 28 0.23 -6.33 19.34
CA GLU A 28 -0.66 -5.18 19.15
C GLU A 28 0.00 -4.15 18.23
N GLU A 29 1.31 -3.95 18.34
CA GLU A 29 2.10 -3.11 17.43
C GLU A 29 1.95 -3.54 15.96
N PHE A 30 2.02 -4.85 15.69
CA PHE A 30 1.78 -5.40 14.36
C PHE A 30 0.39 -5.03 13.83
N TYR A 31 -0.65 -5.17 14.66
CA TYR A 31 -2.00 -4.78 14.26
C TYR A 31 -2.14 -3.28 14.04
N ASP A 32 -1.42 -2.46 14.81
CA ASP A 32 -1.39 -1.01 14.66
C ASP A 32 -0.70 -0.55 13.36
N ASP A 33 0.32 -1.26 12.92
CA ASP A 33 0.93 -1.05 11.61
C ASP A 33 -0.01 -1.47 10.47
N LEU A 34 -0.74 -2.58 10.61
CA LEU A 34 -1.77 -2.96 9.64
C LEU A 34 -2.93 -1.95 9.59
N LYS A 35 -3.25 -1.28 10.69
CA LYS A 35 -4.28 -0.22 10.70
C LYS A 35 -3.92 0.93 9.77
N LYS A 36 -2.64 1.19 9.45
CA LYS A 36 -2.23 2.26 8.52
C LYS A 36 -2.87 2.10 7.14
N ILE A 37 -3.09 0.88 6.68
CA ILE A 37 -3.80 0.58 5.43
C ILE A 37 -5.24 1.13 5.47
N LYS A 38 -5.95 0.95 6.59
CA LYS A 38 -7.30 1.49 6.79
C LYS A 38 -7.31 3.01 6.78
N TYR A 39 -6.28 3.65 7.36
CA TYR A 39 -6.12 5.10 7.31
C TYR A 39 -5.88 5.62 5.89
N ILE A 40 -5.00 4.96 5.12
CA ILE A 40 -4.76 5.28 3.70
C ILE A 40 -6.07 5.21 2.91
N LYS A 41 -6.85 4.14 3.06
CA LYS A 41 -8.18 3.99 2.43
C LYS A 41 -9.13 5.12 2.79
N ARG A 42 -9.15 5.55 4.05
CA ARG A 42 -9.97 6.68 4.49
C ARG A 42 -9.54 7.98 3.78
N LEU A 43 -8.24 8.22 3.63
CA LEU A 43 -7.71 9.40 2.96
C LEU A 43 -7.99 9.39 1.45
N PHE A 44 -7.89 8.22 0.81
CA PHE A 44 -8.29 8.06 -0.59
C PHE A 44 -9.79 8.29 -0.80
N ASN A 45 -10.64 7.81 0.11
CA ASN A 45 -12.08 8.10 0.08
C ASN A 45 -12.36 9.60 0.21
N ILE A 46 -11.68 10.29 1.13
CA ILE A 46 -11.78 11.75 1.26
C ILE A 46 -11.45 12.39 -0.09
N TYR A 47 -10.26 12.12 -0.64
CA TYR A 47 -9.84 12.68 -1.92
C TYR A 47 -10.84 12.40 -3.05
N LYS A 48 -11.31 11.15 -3.19
CA LYS A 48 -12.30 10.76 -4.21
C LYS A 48 -13.62 11.53 -4.08
N ASN A 49 -14.08 11.78 -2.86
CA ASN A 49 -15.40 12.36 -2.61
C ASN A 49 -15.39 13.89 -2.60
N ASN A 50 -14.30 14.52 -2.16
CA ASN A 50 -14.26 15.97 -1.95
C ASN A 50 -13.07 16.69 -2.60
N GLY A 51 -12.21 15.97 -3.32
CA GLY A 51 -11.02 16.52 -3.98
C GLY A 51 -9.89 16.95 -3.04
N GLN A 52 -10.05 16.77 -1.71
CA GLN A 52 -9.04 17.15 -0.73
C GLN A 52 -8.00 16.04 -0.58
N LEU A 53 -6.84 16.24 -1.21
CA LEU A 53 -5.70 15.38 -1.03
C LEU A 53 -4.95 15.77 0.25
N LYS A 54 -4.59 14.78 1.08
CA LYS A 54 -3.71 14.96 2.25
C LYS A 54 -2.37 14.30 1.98
N GLU A 55 -1.68 14.71 0.93
CA GLU A 55 -0.52 14.03 0.36
C GLU A 55 0.58 13.76 1.39
N ARG A 56 0.95 14.73 2.23
CA ARG A 56 1.97 14.54 3.28
C ARG A 56 1.58 13.48 4.31
N LEU A 57 0.31 13.43 4.70
CA LEU A 57 -0.19 12.45 5.66
C LEU A 57 -0.23 11.04 5.04
N ILE A 58 -0.64 10.95 3.78
CA ILE A 58 -0.63 9.69 3.02
C ILE A 58 0.81 9.17 2.87
N LEU A 59 1.74 10.04 2.47
CA LEU A 59 3.17 9.71 2.36
C LEU A 59 3.72 9.20 3.68
N ASN A 60 3.43 9.88 4.78
CA ASN A 60 3.85 9.45 6.11
C ASN A 60 3.34 8.06 6.47
N HIS A 61 2.06 7.76 6.18
CA HIS A 61 1.52 6.42 6.40
C HIS A 61 2.21 5.35 5.56
N PHE A 62 2.54 5.63 4.30
CA PHE A 62 3.30 4.70 3.46
C PHE A 62 4.73 4.50 3.97
N ILE A 63 5.43 5.57 4.34
CA ILE A 63 6.81 5.50 4.83
C ILE A 63 6.88 4.63 6.10
N ILE A 64 6.00 4.87 7.08
CA ILE A 64 5.93 4.07 8.30
C ILE A 64 5.62 2.60 7.96
N PHE A 65 4.68 2.36 7.05
CA PHE A 65 4.34 1.00 6.62
C PHE A 65 5.52 0.27 5.96
N PHE A 66 6.32 0.96 5.13
CA PHE A 66 7.52 0.39 4.52
C PHE A 66 8.75 0.33 5.44
N ASN A 67 8.69 0.89 6.66
CA ASN A 67 9.73 0.65 7.66
C ASN A 67 9.62 -0.75 8.27
N VAL A 68 8.43 -1.36 8.23
CA VAL A 68 8.15 -2.66 8.85
C VAL A 68 7.80 -3.75 7.84
N PHE A 69 7.66 -3.40 6.56
CA PHE A 69 7.50 -4.35 5.45
C PHE A 69 8.49 -4.05 4.34
N SER A 70 9.03 -5.10 3.71
CA SER A 70 9.81 -4.94 2.49
C SER A 70 8.97 -4.33 1.36
N VAL A 71 9.62 -3.81 0.32
CA VAL A 71 8.90 -3.27 -0.85
C VAL A 71 8.01 -4.34 -1.49
N GLU A 72 8.53 -5.55 -1.66
CA GLU A 72 7.81 -6.66 -2.28
C GLU A 72 6.59 -7.10 -1.45
N SER A 73 6.80 -7.40 -0.18
CA SER A 73 5.72 -7.88 0.69
C SER A 73 4.71 -6.77 1.00
N GLY A 74 5.19 -5.56 1.28
CA GLY A 74 4.35 -4.41 1.60
C GLY A 74 3.45 -3.99 0.44
N THR A 75 3.98 -3.90 -0.78
CA THR A 75 3.15 -3.57 -1.96
C THR A 75 2.09 -4.63 -2.20
N ARG A 76 2.44 -5.91 -2.13
CA ARG A 76 1.49 -7.02 -2.27
C ARG A 76 0.37 -6.96 -1.24
N ILE A 77 0.69 -6.66 0.03
CA ILE A 77 -0.29 -6.44 1.11
C ILE A 77 -1.20 -5.24 0.79
N LEU A 78 -0.63 -4.13 0.34
CA LEU A 78 -1.39 -2.93 0.00
C LEU A 78 -2.39 -3.20 -1.14
N PHE A 79 -1.94 -3.83 -2.22
CA PHE A 79 -2.79 -4.18 -3.37
C PHE A 79 -3.87 -5.21 -3.00
N TYR A 80 -3.59 -6.14 -2.09
CA TYR A 80 -4.59 -7.08 -1.59
C TYR A 80 -5.69 -6.40 -0.74
N LYS A 81 -5.30 -5.44 0.11
CA LYS A 81 -6.22 -4.82 1.09
C LYS A 81 -6.92 -3.55 0.59
N ILE A 82 -6.38 -2.88 -0.41
CA ILE A 82 -6.93 -1.67 -1.03
C ILE A 82 -7.72 -2.09 -2.28
N GLU A 83 -8.95 -1.60 -2.39
CA GLU A 83 -9.86 -1.89 -3.50
C GLU A 83 -9.31 -1.38 -4.84
N GLU A 84 -9.60 -2.09 -5.94
CA GLU A 84 -9.03 -1.82 -7.27
C GLU A 84 -9.26 -0.39 -7.77
N HIS A 85 -10.42 0.20 -7.45
CA HIS A 85 -10.73 1.56 -7.84
C HIS A 85 -9.84 2.62 -7.16
N PHE A 86 -9.09 2.26 -6.13
CA PHE A 86 -8.06 3.10 -5.51
C PHE A 86 -6.64 2.79 -5.99
N TRP A 87 -6.45 1.75 -6.82
CA TRP A 87 -5.13 1.38 -7.32
C TRP A 87 -4.43 2.48 -8.12
N PRO A 88 -5.11 3.31 -8.94
CA PRO A 88 -4.47 4.46 -9.58
C PRO A 88 -3.84 5.44 -8.59
N MET A 89 -4.54 5.72 -7.49
CA MET A 89 -4.04 6.57 -6.41
C MET A 89 -2.86 5.90 -5.70
N LEU A 90 -3.02 4.64 -5.31
CA LEU A 90 -1.99 3.82 -4.66
C LEU A 90 -0.70 3.78 -5.50
N LYS A 91 -0.80 3.37 -6.77
CA LYS A 91 0.33 3.30 -7.70
C LYS A 91 1.06 4.63 -7.81
N THR A 92 0.33 5.73 -7.89
CA THR A 92 0.93 7.07 -8.02
C THR A 92 1.80 7.42 -6.80
N PHE A 93 1.33 7.14 -5.57
CA PHE A 93 2.13 7.32 -4.37
C PHE A 93 3.33 6.36 -4.30
N LEU A 94 3.15 5.10 -4.70
CA LEU A 94 4.21 4.11 -4.67
C LEU A 94 5.33 4.44 -5.67
N ILE A 95 5.00 4.93 -6.86
CA ILE A 95 6.01 5.41 -7.82
C ILE A 95 6.77 6.61 -7.26
N PHE A 96 6.05 7.57 -6.66
CA PHE A 96 6.70 8.74 -6.06
C PHE A 96 7.70 8.37 -4.96
N LEU A 97 7.44 7.29 -4.22
CA LEU A 97 8.31 6.77 -3.17
C LEU A 97 9.40 5.81 -3.68
N ASP A 98 9.46 5.53 -4.99
CA ASP A 98 10.31 4.49 -5.58
C ASP A 98 10.08 3.10 -4.96
N ARG A 99 8.80 2.77 -4.72
CA ARG A 99 8.33 1.53 -4.11
C ARG A 99 7.40 0.71 -4.99
N MET A 100 7.14 1.12 -6.24
CA MET A 100 6.24 0.39 -7.13
C MET A 100 7.01 -0.66 -7.96
N PRO A 101 6.80 -1.97 -7.76
CA PRO A 101 7.40 -2.99 -8.62
C PRO A 101 6.69 -3.08 -9.98
N ASP A 102 7.34 -3.69 -10.98
CA ASP A 102 6.75 -3.91 -12.30
C ASP A 102 5.55 -4.89 -12.27
N LYS A 103 5.58 -5.82 -11.32
CA LYS A 103 4.60 -6.88 -11.14
C LYS A 103 4.36 -7.11 -9.64
N ILE A 104 3.09 -7.27 -9.28
CA ILE A 104 2.67 -7.75 -7.97
C ILE A 104 2.23 -9.21 -8.11
N ASP A 105 2.82 -10.08 -7.31
CA ASP A 105 2.49 -11.50 -7.30
C ASP A 105 1.05 -11.77 -6.84
N SER A 106 0.54 -12.94 -7.22
CA SER A 106 -0.88 -13.28 -7.19
C SER A 106 -1.59 -12.86 -5.90
N ILE A 107 -2.67 -12.11 -6.06
CA ILE A 107 -3.63 -11.75 -5.02
C ILE A 107 -5.00 -12.23 -5.50
N ARG A 108 -5.65 -13.11 -4.74
CA ARG A 108 -6.94 -13.73 -5.09
C ARG A 108 -6.95 -14.36 -6.49
N GLY A 109 -5.85 -15.03 -6.85
CA GLY A 109 -5.64 -15.67 -8.15
C GLY A 109 -5.26 -14.73 -9.29
N VAL A 110 -5.13 -13.42 -9.03
CA VAL A 110 -4.82 -12.40 -10.05
C VAL A 110 -3.43 -11.85 -9.83
N THR A 111 -2.60 -11.95 -10.87
CA THR A 111 -1.33 -11.22 -10.94
C THR A 111 -1.59 -9.83 -11.50
N VAL A 112 -1.07 -8.80 -10.82
CA VAL A 112 -1.26 -7.41 -11.23
C VAL A 112 0.03 -6.90 -11.85
N ARG A 113 -0.05 -6.35 -13.07
CA ARG A 113 1.09 -5.65 -13.68
C ARG A 113 0.95 -4.16 -13.44
N SER A 114 2.06 -3.52 -13.10
CA SER A 114 2.10 -2.06 -12.92
C SER A 114 1.63 -1.35 -14.19
N SER A 115 1.99 -1.84 -15.38
CA SER A 115 1.58 -1.30 -16.68
C SER A 115 0.06 -1.17 -16.86
N ASP A 116 -0.72 -2.02 -16.20
CA ASP A 116 -2.16 -2.14 -16.43
C ASP A 116 -2.97 -1.12 -15.60
N ILE A 117 -2.31 -0.48 -14.63
CA ILE A 117 -2.92 0.51 -13.73
C ILE A 117 -2.53 1.90 -14.20
N GLN A 118 -3.51 2.75 -14.48
CA GLN A 118 -3.25 4.15 -14.83
C GLN A 118 -2.77 4.95 -13.60
N LEU A 119 -2.09 6.06 -13.84
CA LEU A 119 -1.78 7.02 -12.78
C LEU A 119 -2.97 7.94 -12.51
N ASP A 120 -3.01 8.50 -11.32
CA ASP A 120 -3.95 9.56 -10.97
C ASP A 120 -3.29 10.92 -11.26
N ASP A 121 -3.71 11.58 -12.34
CA ASP A 121 -3.11 12.84 -12.80
C ASP A 121 -3.21 13.98 -11.76
N GLY A 122 -4.28 13.98 -10.96
CA GLY A 122 -4.47 14.94 -9.89
C GLY A 122 -3.40 14.78 -8.81
N ILE A 123 -3.16 13.54 -8.38
CA ILE A 123 -2.10 13.21 -7.42
C ILE A 123 -0.72 13.44 -8.04
N VAL A 124 -0.46 13.05 -9.30
CA VAL A 124 0.81 13.31 -9.99
C VAL A 124 1.17 14.80 -9.94
N THR A 125 0.21 15.66 -10.28
CA THR A 125 0.39 17.12 -10.27
C THR A 125 0.73 17.63 -8.87
N ARG A 126 0.03 17.14 -7.84
CA ARG A 126 0.26 17.53 -6.45
C ARG A 126 1.63 17.06 -5.96
N LEU A 127 2.01 15.81 -6.22
CA LEU A 127 3.28 15.26 -5.76
C LEU A 127 4.49 15.92 -6.43
N ARG A 128 4.41 16.25 -7.73
CA ARG A 128 5.47 17.02 -8.43
C ARG A 128 5.69 18.43 -7.87
N SER A 129 4.69 19.00 -7.20
CA SER A 129 4.81 20.32 -6.58
C SER A 129 5.54 20.29 -5.22
N ILE A 130 5.76 19.11 -4.65
CA ILE A 130 6.53 18.94 -3.43
C ILE A 130 8.00 19.21 -3.77
N LYS A 131 8.51 20.38 -3.36
CA LYS A 131 9.95 20.67 -3.40
C LYS A 131 10.64 19.78 -2.36
N VAL A 132 11.58 18.97 -2.82
CA VAL A 132 12.60 18.30 -1.99
C VAL A 132 13.71 19.30 -1.70
#